data_AF-A0A535J9M6-F1
#
_entry.id   AF-A0A535J9M6-F1
#
_cell.length_a   1.000
_cell.length_b   1.000
_cell.length_c   1.000
_cell.angle_alpha   90.00
_cell.angle_beta   90.00
_cell.angle_gamma   90.00
#
_symmetry.space_group_name_H-M   'P 1'
#
loop_
_entity.id
_entity.type
_entity.pdbx_description
1 polymer ?
#
loop_
_entity_poly.entity_id
_entity_poly.type
_entity_poly.pdbx_seq_one_letter_code
_entity_poly.pdbx_strand_id
1 'polypeptide(L)' 'MATLARTQTVAVQRPRFRFRLSRVLFLTIAVIITVLALMPFILTVSGSFKTKSEILDWPPAIIPAALHWENYVE' A
#
# COMPACT_ATOMS: atom_id res chain seq x y z
N MET A 1 -50.83 -3.09 -44.72
CA MET A 1 -49.53 -2.46 -44.40
C MET A 1 -49.20 -2.75 -42.96
N ALA A 2 -48.50 -3.85 -42.68
CA ALA A 2 -48.10 -4.25 -41.32
C ALA A 2 -46.58 -4.10 -41.23
N THR A 3 -46.15 -2.99 -40.65
CA THR A 3 -44.73 -2.69 -40.41
C THR A 3 -44.30 -3.46 -39.17
N LEU A 4 -43.63 -4.59 -39.36
CA LEU A 4 -43.07 -5.37 -38.25
C LEU A 4 -41.94 -4.56 -37.61
N ALA A 5 -42.17 -4.09 -36.39
CA ALA A 5 -41.17 -3.42 -35.58
C ALA A 5 -40.02 -4.38 -35.29
N ARG A 6 -38.84 -4.08 -35.84
CA ARG A 6 -37.61 -4.83 -35.59
C ARG A 6 -37.10 -4.49 -34.19
N THR A 7 -37.40 -5.35 -33.23
CA THR A 7 -36.85 -5.26 -31.86
C THR A 7 -35.35 -5.55 -31.92
N GLN A 8 -34.53 -4.50 -31.82
CA GLN A 8 -33.09 -4.66 -31.67
C GLN A 8 -32.80 -4.98 -30.21
N THR A 9 -32.47 -6.24 -29.93
CA THR A 9 -31.95 -6.66 -28.63
C THR A 9 -30.54 -6.12 -28.48
N VAL A 10 -30.36 -5.06 -27.68
CA VAL A 10 -29.05 -4.54 -27.31
C VAL A 10 -28.33 -5.64 -26.53
N ALA A 11 -27.31 -6.25 -27.14
CA ALA A 11 -26.49 -7.25 -26.49
C ALA A 11 -25.75 -6.60 -25.32
N VAL A 12 -26.18 -6.91 -24.10
CA VAL A 12 -25.50 -6.48 -22.86
C VAL A 12 -24.15 -7.17 -22.81
N GLN A 13 -23.07 -6.43 -23.13
CA GLN A 13 -21.72 -6.95 -22.98
C GLN A 13 -21.44 -7.18 -21.49
N ARG A 14 -21.41 -8.44 -21.07
CA ARG A 14 -20.95 -8.81 -19.73
C ARG A 14 -19.46 -8.48 -19.63
N PRO A 15 -19.02 -7.68 -18.65
CA PRO A 15 -17.61 -7.37 -18.51
C PRO A 15 -16.86 -8.67 -18.21
N ARG A 16 -16.04 -9.10 -19.16
CA ARG A 16 -15.11 -10.21 -18.95
C ARG A 16 -14.07 -9.71 -17.96
N PHE A 17 -14.15 -10.20 -16.72
CA PHE A 17 -13.16 -9.99 -15.67
C PHE A 17 -11.84 -10.67 -16.10
N ARG A 18 -11.07 -10.00 -16.98
CA ARG A 18 -9.75 -10.46 -17.38
C ARG A 18 -8.81 -10.06 -16.26
N PHE A 19 -8.46 -11.02 -15.40
CA PHE A 19 -7.37 -10.86 -14.45
C PHE A 19 -6.11 -10.47 -15.23
N ARG A 20 -5.70 -9.20 -15.10
CA ARG A 20 -4.46 -8.71 -15.69
C ARG A 20 -3.32 -9.05 -14.75
N LEU A 21 -2.81 -10.28 -14.86
CA LEU A 21 -1.68 -10.77 -14.06
C LEU A 21 -0.49 -9.78 -14.08
N SER A 22 -0.24 -9.16 -15.24
CA SER A 22 0.78 -8.10 -15.37
C SER A 22 0.53 -6.90 -14.46
N ARG A 23 -0.73 -6.47 -14.32
CA ARG A 23 -1.11 -5.36 -13.43
C ARG A 23 -0.91 -5.74 -11.97
N VAL A 24 -1.28 -6.96 -11.60
CA VAL A 24 -1.09 -7.46 -10.22
C VAL A 24 0.40 -7.51 -9.91
N LEU A 25 1.21 -8.13 -10.76
CA LEU A 25 2.65 -8.22 -10.58
C LEU A 25 3.31 -6.84 -10.49
N PHE A 26 2.96 -5.92 -11.40
CA PHE A 26 3.47 -4.56 -11.38
C PHE A 26 3.14 -3.84 -10.06
N LEU A 27 1.89 -3.90 -9.61
CA LEU A 27 1.47 -3.26 -8.36
C LEU A 27 2.15 -3.89 -7.14
N THR A 28 2.32 -5.21 -7.11
CA THR A 28 3.04 -5.90 -6.03
C THR A 28 4.49 -5.42 -5.94
N ILE A 29 5.20 -5.36 -7.07
CA ILE A 29 6.58 -4.87 -7.12
C ILE A 29 6.63 -3.39 -6.70
N ALA A 30 5.71 -2.57 -7.19
CA ALA A 30 5.62 -1.17 -6.82
C ALA A 30 5.44 -0.99 -5.30
N VAL A 31 4.55 -1.77 -4.67
CA VAL A 31 4.33 -1.75 -3.21
C VAL A 31 5.59 -2.14 -2.45
N ILE A 32 6.29 -3.19 -2.88
CA ILE A 32 7.56 -3.62 -2.24
C ILE A 32 8.59 -2.50 -2.31
N ILE A 33 8.78 -1.90 -3.49
CA ILE A 33 9.72 -0.79 -3.68
C ILE A 33 9.32 0.39 -2.82
N THR A 34 8.03 0.74 -2.74
CA THR A 34 7.53 1.82 -1.88
C THR A 34 7.84 1.54 -0.41
N VAL A 35 7.58 0.33 0.10
CA VAL A 35 7.87 -0.02 1.49
C VAL A 35 9.38 0.09 1.78
N LEU A 36 10.23 -0.44 0.90
CA LEU A 36 11.68 -0.34 1.06
C LEU A 36 12.18 1.09 0.99
N ALA A 37 11.63 1.92 0.09
CA ALA A 37 11.99 3.33 -0.02
C ALA A 37 11.54 4.14 1.20
N LEU A 38 10.43 3.77 1.84
CA LEU A 38 9.93 4.42 3.05
C LEU A 38 10.61 3.94 4.34
N MET A 39 11.30 2.79 4.33
CA MET A 39 11.98 2.26 5.52
C MET A 39 12.85 3.28 6.27
N PRO A 40 13.76 4.06 5.65
CA PRO A 40 14.54 5.04 6.39
C PRO A 40 13.66 6.06 7.12
N PHE A 41 12.56 6.52 6.50
CA PHE A 41 11.63 7.45 7.13
C PHE A 41 10.89 6.80 8.30
N ILE A 42 10.41 5.57 8.12
CA ILE A 42 9.76 4.80 9.18
C ILE A 42 10.71 4.62 10.38
N LEU A 43 11.98 4.28 10.13
CA LEU A 43 12.99 4.15 11.17
C LEU A 43 13.28 5.47 11.87
N THR A 44 13.29 6.61 11.16
CA THR A 44 13.49 7.92 11.79
C THR A 44 12.31 8.32 12.69
N VAL A 45 11.08 8.11 12.24
CA VAL A 45 9.87 8.43 13.02
C VAL A 45 9.71 7.45 14.19
N SER A 46 10.07 6.18 14.03
CA SER A 46 10.12 5.24 15.14
C SER A 46 11.20 5.62 16.14
N GLY A 47 12.40 5.93 15.65
CA GLY A 47 13.56 6.28 16.45
C GLY A 47 13.38 7.55 17.29
N SER A 48 12.57 8.51 16.84
CA SER A 48 12.28 9.70 17.63
C SER A 48 11.46 9.41 18.89
N PHE A 49 10.80 8.26 18.98
CA PHE A 49 10.14 7.79 20.20
C PHE A 49 10.99 6.83 21.04
N LYS A 50 12.21 6.51 20.62
CA LYS A 50 13.08 5.53 21.30
C LYS A 50 14.07 6.18 22.26
N THR A 51 14.63 5.36 23.15
CA THR A 51 15.81 5.73 23.94
C THR A 51 17.09 5.68 23.09
N LYS A 52 18.14 6.39 23.53
CA LYS A 52 19.45 6.36 22.86
C LYS A 52 20.05 4.96 22.76
N SER A 53 19.86 4.12 23.79
CA SER A 53 20.30 2.73 23.78
C SER A 53 19.55 1.90 22.74
N GLU A 54 18.23 2.04 22.67
CA GLU A 54 17.39 1.26 21.75
C GLU A 54 17.63 1.60 20.26
N ILE A 55 18.10 2.81 19.96
CA ILE A 55 18.50 3.21 18.60
C ILE A 55 19.78 2.47 18.16
N LEU A 56 20.66 2.12 19.10
CA LEU A 56 21.95 1.46 18.83
C LEU A 56 21.83 -0.06 18.73
N ASP A 57 20.68 -0.64 19.09
CA ASP A 57 20.45 -2.08 19.05
C ASP A 57 20.34 -2.60 17.60
N TRP A 58 21.00 -3.74 17.33
CA TRP A 58 20.91 -4.45 16.06
C TRP A 58 20.23 -5.81 16.22
N PRO A 59 19.21 -6.14 15.39
CA PRO A 59 18.65 -5.35 14.30
C PRO A 59 17.78 -4.18 14.80
N PRO A 60 17.67 -3.08 14.02
CA PRO A 60 16.85 -1.94 14.41
C PRO A 60 15.38 -2.35 14.47
N ALA A 61 14.78 -2.25 15.66
CA ALA A 61 13.35 -2.50 15.81
C ALA A 61 12.52 -1.42 15.10
N ILE A 62 11.48 -1.80 14.36
CA ILE A 62 10.61 -0.82 13.68
C ILE A 62 9.61 -0.19 14.65
N ILE A 63 9.20 -0.91 15.69
CA ILE A 63 8.25 -0.44 16.70
C ILE A 63 9.02 -0.19 17.99
N PRO A 64 8.88 0.98 18.63
CA PRO A 64 9.57 1.27 19.88
C PRO A 64 9.01 0.42 21.03
N ALA A 65 9.86 0.05 21.98
CA ALA A 65 9.44 -0.72 23.17
C ALA A 65 8.49 0.08 24.08
N ALA A 66 8.72 1.38 24.19
CA ALA A 66 7.86 2.35 24.88
C ALA A 66 7.84 3.66 24.08
N LEU A 67 6.74 4.40 24.16
CA LEU A 67 6.64 5.70 23.51
C LEU A 67 7.23 6.79 24.41
N HIS A 68 8.43 7.26 24.08
CA HIS A 68 9.09 8.36 24.79
C HIS A 68 8.67 9.72 24.23
N TRP A 69 7.51 10.22 24.68
CA TRP A 69 6.98 11.53 24.28
C TRP A 69 7.83 12.69 24.80
N GLU A 70 8.60 12.49 25.86
CA GLU A 70 9.54 13.45 26.42
C GLU A 70 10.57 13.95 25.40
N ASN A 71 10.88 13.15 24.37
CA ASN A 71 11.74 13.54 23.26
C ASN A 71 11.19 14.72 22.42
N TYR A 72 9.93 15.11 22.62
CA TYR A 72 9.24 16.20 21.91
C TYR A 72 8.84 17.37 22.83
N VAL A 73 9.15 17.29 24.14
CA VAL A 73 8.77 18.33 25.12
C VAL A 73 9.85 19.41 25.26
N GLU A 74 11.08 19.10 24.83
CA GLU A 74 12.15 20.09 24.64
C GLU A 74 11.88 21.02 23.45
#